data_AF-A0A3D4JAJ7-F1
#
_entry.id   AF-A0A3D4JAJ7-F1
#
_cell.length_a   1.000
_cell.length_b   1.000
_cell.length_c   1.000
_cell.angle_alpha   90.00
_cell.angle_beta   90.00
_cell.angle_gamma   90.00
#
_symmetry.space_group_name_H-M   'P 1'
#
loop_
_entity.id
_entity.type
_entity.pdbx_description
1 polymer ?
#
loop_
_entity_poly.entity_id
_entity_poly.type
_entity_poly.pdbx_seq_one_letter_code
_entity_poly.pdbx_strand_id
1 'polypeptide(L)'
;MLEMMEEDYPQKRRLLTDEDRATLPDFYDTEDQGLKAQALLKFALPENTAVWYVVEFDGEDLLHGLIVDDEIELCYFSLQELENQKNVFGEFVKRDDDYIPKSLIELIEFHKSEGKKVGYLYGYKHEGIFENLKSYAEKISTWDKGIIEVVGIGSVANESFEPKDTIELVCVYAQEPKSESDAFFLMANLMTRERHESLAEALQIPNNIDFGFEMQGKYYLPNGTIMNKPEERVTIWQKPNERDFDK
;
A
#
# COMPACT_ATOMS: atom_id res chain seq x y z
N MET A 1 23.44 13.81 15.49
CA MET A 1 22.24 13.52 16.29
C MET A 1 21.17 14.42 15.70
N LEU A 2 20.39 13.89 14.76
CA LEU A 2 19.34 14.66 14.08
C LEU A 2 18.10 14.60 14.97
N GLU A 3 17.81 15.71 15.65
CA GLU A 3 16.48 15.99 16.16
C GLU A 3 15.59 16.20 14.92
N MET A 4 14.97 15.13 14.45
CA MET A 4 13.84 15.24 13.53
C MET A 4 12.71 15.90 14.33
N MET A 5 12.39 17.14 13.97
CA MET A 5 11.33 17.93 14.59
C MET A 5 10.01 17.15 14.50
N GLU A 6 9.33 16.99 15.63
CA GLU A 6 8.04 16.28 15.77
C GLU A 6 6.89 16.88 14.92
N GLU A 7 7.12 18.02 14.25
CA GLU A 7 6.09 18.80 13.58
C GLU A 7 5.65 18.23 12.21
N ASP A 8 6.46 17.38 11.56
CA ASP A 8 6.14 16.82 10.22
C ASP A 8 5.53 15.40 10.25
N TYR A 9 5.25 14.83 11.43
CA TYR A 9 4.56 13.54 11.51
C TYR A 9 3.05 13.73 11.29
N PRO A 10 2.38 12.85 10.49
CA PRO A 10 0.93 12.95 10.28
C PRO A 10 0.22 12.85 11.63
N GLN A 11 -0.33 13.98 12.05
CA GLN A 11 -1.02 14.09 13.33
C GLN A 11 -2.32 13.29 13.27
N LYS A 12 -2.55 12.46 14.29
CA LYS A 12 -3.80 11.73 14.47
C LYS A 12 -4.95 12.74 14.57
N ARG A 13 -5.82 12.79 13.56
CA ARG A 13 -7.08 13.55 13.59
C ARG A 13 -8.22 12.63 14.02
N ARG A 14 -9.19 13.20 14.75
CA ARG A 14 -10.45 12.50 15.02
C ARG A 14 -11.23 12.33 13.72
N LEU A 15 -11.80 11.17 13.51
CA LEU A 15 -12.62 10.90 12.31
C LEU A 15 -14.03 11.48 12.45
N LEU A 16 -14.59 11.43 13.67
CA LEU A 16 -15.85 12.08 14.01
C LEU A 16 -15.63 13.41 14.73
N THR A 17 -16.37 14.43 14.29
CA THR A 17 -16.59 15.67 15.03
C THR A 17 -17.74 15.50 16.03
N ASP A 18 -17.89 16.47 16.93
CA ASP A 18 -19.01 16.47 17.87
C ASP A 18 -20.37 16.62 17.16
N GLU A 19 -20.40 17.27 15.98
CA GLU A 19 -21.59 17.38 15.15
C GLU A 19 -21.98 16.04 14.53
N ASP A 20 -21.02 15.25 14.03
CA ASP A 20 -21.33 13.93 13.48
C ASP A 20 -21.89 12.99 14.55
N ARG A 21 -21.29 13.01 15.75
CA ARG A 21 -21.78 12.23 16.89
C ARG A 21 -23.21 12.60 17.29
N ALA A 22 -23.64 13.83 17.01
CA ALA A 22 -24.99 14.30 17.30
C ALA A 22 -25.98 14.10 16.14
N THR A 23 -25.50 13.80 14.94
CA THR A 23 -26.32 13.76 13.71
C THR A 23 -26.37 12.39 13.05
N LEU A 24 -25.40 11.52 13.31
CA LEU A 24 -25.46 10.12 12.90
C LEU A 24 -26.67 9.45 13.57
N PRO A 25 -27.49 8.69 12.83
CA PRO A 25 -28.55 7.88 13.38
C PRO A 25 -28.02 6.87 14.41
N ASP A 26 -28.84 6.56 15.41
CA ASP A 26 -28.57 5.46 16.33
C ASP A 26 -28.72 4.12 15.57
N PHE A 27 -28.19 3.04 16.14
CA PHE A 27 -28.37 1.72 15.55
C PHE A 27 -29.84 1.36 15.38
N TYR A 28 -30.14 0.77 14.22
CA TYR A 28 -31.48 0.33 13.79
C TYR A 28 -32.45 1.45 13.40
N ASP A 29 -32.06 2.73 13.52
CA ASP A 29 -32.91 3.85 13.08
C ASP A 29 -33.16 3.86 11.55
N THR A 30 -32.30 3.17 10.79
CA THR A 30 -32.39 3.12 9.32
C THR A 30 -32.82 1.75 8.76
N GLU A 31 -33.24 0.81 9.62
CA GLU A 31 -33.56 -0.57 9.21
C GLU A 31 -34.67 -0.64 8.16
N ASP A 32 -35.68 0.22 8.26
CA ASP A 32 -36.81 0.30 7.32
C ASP A 32 -36.41 0.83 5.93
N GLN A 33 -35.25 1.47 5.83
CA GLN A 33 -34.70 2.00 4.58
C GLN A 33 -33.87 0.94 3.83
N GLY A 34 -33.32 -0.05 4.54
CA GLY A 34 -32.43 -1.08 3.99
C GLY A 34 -31.29 -0.45 3.17
N LEU A 35 -31.04 -0.96 1.95
CA LEU A 35 -29.98 -0.42 1.07
C LEU A 35 -30.23 1.02 0.56
N LYS A 36 -31.38 1.63 0.88
CA LYS A 36 -31.63 3.05 0.58
C LYS A 36 -31.11 3.98 1.68
N ALA A 37 -30.72 3.44 2.83
CA ALA A 37 -30.08 4.20 3.90
C ALA A 37 -28.88 4.98 3.36
N GLN A 38 -28.74 6.23 3.83
CA GLN A 38 -27.70 7.14 3.38
C GLN A 38 -26.43 6.89 4.19
N ALA A 39 -25.32 6.67 3.50
CA ALA A 39 -24.01 6.82 4.12
C ALA A 39 -23.72 8.31 4.26
N LEU A 40 -23.59 8.79 5.49
CA LEU A 40 -23.41 10.21 5.81
C LEU A 40 -21.94 10.61 5.80
N LEU A 41 -21.03 9.69 6.09
CA LEU A 41 -19.59 9.94 6.14
C LEU A 41 -18.82 8.94 5.28
N LYS A 42 -17.64 9.35 4.86
CA LYS A 42 -16.67 8.51 4.17
C LYS A 42 -15.29 8.67 4.78
N PHE A 43 -14.66 7.55 5.07
CA PHE A 43 -13.27 7.46 5.50
C PHE A 43 -12.46 6.66 4.47
N ALA A 44 -11.19 6.98 4.31
CA ALA A 44 -10.30 6.27 3.41
C ALA A 44 -8.89 6.20 4.01
N LEU A 45 -8.22 5.08 3.77
CA LEU A 45 -6.82 4.95 4.09
C LEU A 45 -5.98 5.42 2.88
N PRO A 46 -5.10 6.43 3.02
CA PRO A 46 -4.31 6.94 1.90
C PRO A 46 -3.46 5.85 1.25
N GLU A 47 -3.31 5.91 -0.08
CA GLU A 47 -2.58 4.93 -0.91
C GLU A 47 -3.10 3.48 -0.82
N ASN A 48 -4.28 3.27 -0.21
CA ASN A 48 -4.96 1.98 -0.08
C ASN A 48 -6.34 2.01 -0.76
N THR A 49 -6.87 0.86 -1.13
CA THR A 49 -8.22 0.64 -1.69
C THR A 49 -9.33 0.71 -0.64
N ALA A 50 -8.99 0.52 0.64
CA ALA A 50 -9.93 0.45 1.74
C ALA A 50 -10.68 1.77 1.97
N VAL A 51 -12.00 1.70 1.85
CA VAL A 51 -12.94 2.81 2.08
C VAL A 51 -14.06 2.36 3.02
N TRP A 52 -14.40 3.21 3.98
CA TRP A 52 -15.51 3.00 4.90
C TRP A 52 -16.57 4.08 4.67
N TYR A 53 -17.82 3.67 4.60
CA TYR A 53 -18.98 4.55 4.52
C TYR A 53 -19.85 4.34 5.74
N VAL A 54 -20.12 5.39 6.50
CA VAL A 54 -20.84 5.30 7.79
C VAL A 54 -22.30 5.65 7.60
N VAL A 55 -23.18 4.80 8.12
CA VAL A 55 -24.64 5.01 8.14
C VAL A 55 -25.14 5.31 9.55
N GLU A 56 -24.73 4.51 10.54
CA GLU A 56 -25.19 4.63 11.94
C GLU A 56 -24.00 4.57 12.91
N PHE A 57 -24.22 5.07 14.13
CA PHE A 57 -23.23 5.07 15.20
C PHE A 57 -23.90 4.75 16.54
N ASP A 58 -23.26 3.95 17.38
CA ASP A 58 -23.80 3.58 18.70
C ASP A 58 -23.66 4.67 19.78
N GLY A 59 -23.01 5.79 19.44
CA GLY A 59 -22.71 6.89 20.36
C GLY A 59 -21.38 6.73 21.10
N GLU A 60 -20.74 5.55 21.04
CA GLU A 60 -19.52 5.22 21.78
C GLU A 60 -18.34 4.93 20.83
N ASP A 61 -18.39 3.80 20.11
CA ASP A 61 -17.27 3.29 19.30
C ASP A 61 -17.71 2.55 18.03
N LEU A 62 -18.83 1.83 18.02
CA LEU A 62 -19.21 1.03 16.86
C LEU A 62 -19.95 1.86 15.82
N LEU A 63 -19.47 1.75 14.59
CA LEU A 63 -20.08 2.29 13.38
C LEU A 63 -20.72 1.16 12.60
N HIS A 64 -21.84 1.42 11.94
CA HIS A 64 -22.46 0.51 10.99
C HIS A 64 -22.45 1.14 9.59
N GLY A 65 -22.09 0.35 8.58
CA GLY A 65 -22.11 0.82 7.20
C GLY A 65 -21.35 -0.08 6.24
N LEU A 66 -20.89 0.50 5.13
CA LEU A 66 -20.27 -0.24 4.02
C LEU A 66 -18.74 -0.16 4.11
N ILE A 67 -18.08 -1.32 4.10
CA ILE A 67 -16.65 -1.44 3.87
C ILE A 67 -16.44 -1.86 2.42
N VAL A 68 -15.49 -1.20 1.76
CA VAL A 68 -15.02 -1.56 0.43
C VAL A 68 -13.53 -1.73 0.50
N ASP A 69 -13.08 -2.98 0.35
CA ASP A 69 -11.67 -3.33 0.21
C ASP A 69 -11.55 -4.47 -0.83
N ASP A 70 -11.01 -5.64 -0.47
CA ASP A 70 -11.06 -6.84 -1.31
C ASP A 70 -12.50 -7.31 -1.60
N GLU A 71 -13.40 -7.08 -0.65
CA GLU A 71 -14.83 -7.35 -0.75
C GLU A 71 -15.66 -6.10 -0.41
N ILE A 72 -16.92 -6.10 -0.85
CA ILE A 72 -17.91 -5.07 -0.49
C ILE A 72 -18.81 -5.67 0.58
N GLU A 73 -18.65 -5.21 1.82
CA GLU A 73 -19.33 -5.75 2.99
C GLU A 73 -20.18 -4.69 3.70
N LEU A 74 -21.37 -5.08 4.14
CA LEU A 74 -22.20 -4.28 5.04
C LEU A 74 -22.04 -4.86 6.45
N CYS A 75 -21.38 -4.14 7.34
CA CYS A 75 -21.00 -4.67 8.65
C CYS A 75 -20.78 -3.56 9.70
N TYR A 76 -20.39 -3.97 10.89
CA TYR A 76 -20.00 -3.09 11.98
C TYR A 76 -18.47 -2.98 12.05
N PHE A 77 -17.96 -1.79 12.38
CA PHE A 77 -16.52 -1.55 12.54
C PHE A 77 -16.25 -0.54 13.66
N SER A 78 -15.11 -0.68 14.34
CA SER A 78 -14.72 0.17 15.47
C SER A 78 -14.11 1.50 15.00
N LEU A 79 -14.63 2.61 15.52
CA LEU A 79 -14.07 3.94 15.34
C LEU A 79 -12.64 4.01 15.93
N GLN A 80 -12.43 3.44 17.12
CA GLN A 80 -11.13 3.40 17.77
C GLN A 80 -10.11 2.61 16.94
N GLU A 81 -10.49 1.49 16.33
CA GLU A 81 -9.61 0.74 15.42
C GLU A 81 -9.24 1.59 14.21
N LEU A 82 -10.22 2.21 13.54
CA LEU A 82 -9.97 3.09 12.38
C LEU A 82 -9.06 4.27 12.71
N GLU A 83 -9.28 4.94 13.85
CA GLU A 83 -8.45 6.07 14.28
C GLU A 83 -7.01 5.69 14.63
N ASN A 84 -6.73 4.41 14.88
CA ASN A 84 -5.39 3.90 15.16
C ASN A 84 -4.78 3.12 13.99
N GLN A 85 -5.58 2.77 12.99
CA GLN A 85 -5.15 2.09 11.79
C GLN A 85 -4.22 3.00 10.98
N LYS A 86 -3.10 2.42 10.55
CA LYS A 86 -2.09 3.07 9.72
C LYS A 86 -1.80 2.22 8.50
N ASN A 87 -1.54 2.87 7.38
CA ASN A 87 -0.91 2.21 6.25
C ASN A 87 0.57 1.93 6.56
N VAL A 88 1.26 1.23 5.66
CA VAL A 88 2.70 0.92 5.81
C VAL A 88 3.62 2.14 5.79
N PHE A 89 3.12 3.27 5.32
CA PHE A 89 3.79 4.56 5.39
C PHE A 89 3.60 5.26 6.75
N GLY A 90 2.75 4.72 7.62
CA GLY A 90 2.46 5.28 8.93
C GLY A 90 1.39 6.38 8.89
N GLU A 91 0.72 6.58 7.75
CA GLU A 91 -0.40 7.49 7.62
C GLU A 91 -1.68 6.87 8.17
N PHE A 92 -2.45 7.68 8.89
CA PHE A 92 -3.72 7.28 9.45
C PHE A 92 -4.85 7.30 8.40
N VAL A 93 -5.93 6.57 8.69
CA VAL A 93 -7.22 6.75 8.02
C VAL A 93 -7.61 8.24 8.09
N LYS A 94 -8.12 8.77 6.97
CA LYS A 94 -8.54 10.16 6.83
C LYS A 94 -10.03 10.23 6.53
N ARG A 95 -10.66 11.30 7.01
CA ARG A 95 -12.01 11.69 6.61
C ARG A 95 -11.98 12.42 5.26
N ASP A 96 -12.97 12.13 4.43
CA ASP A 96 -13.24 12.86 3.20
C ASP A 96 -14.22 14.02 3.50
N ASP A 97 -13.68 15.23 3.69
CA ASP A 97 -14.47 16.41 4.07
C ASP A 97 -15.37 16.95 2.95
N ASP A 98 -15.10 16.56 1.69
CA ASP A 98 -15.88 16.95 0.51
C ASP A 98 -16.90 15.86 0.11
N TYR A 99 -17.03 14.81 0.90
CA TYR A 99 -17.94 13.71 0.61
C TYR A 99 -19.41 14.16 0.66
N ILE A 100 -20.13 13.85 -0.42
CA ILE A 100 -21.57 14.05 -0.51
C ILE A 100 -22.26 12.71 -0.21
N PRO A 101 -23.17 12.65 0.79
CA PRO A 101 -23.90 11.44 1.14
C PRO A 101 -24.56 10.76 -0.06
N LYS A 102 -24.53 9.42 -0.07
CA LYS A 102 -25.15 8.56 -1.08
C LYS A 102 -25.81 7.36 -0.42
N SER A 103 -26.77 6.76 -1.11
CA SER A 103 -27.36 5.51 -0.62
C SER A 103 -26.38 4.35 -0.70
N LEU A 104 -26.53 3.37 0.21
CA LEU A 104 -25.75 2.14 0.17
C LEU A 104 -25.83 1.44 -1.20
N ILE A 105 -27.02 1.39 -1.82
CA ILE A 105 -27.18 0.79 -3.15
C ILE A 105 -26.38 1.50 -4.23
N GLU A 106 -26.36 2.84 -4.25
CA GLU A 106 -25.58 3.62 -5.21
C GLU A 106 -24.07 3.39 -5.02
N LEU A 107 -23.61 3.28 -3.77
CA LEU A 107 -22.21 3.00 -3.45
C LEU A 107 -21.81 1.58 -3.88
N ILE A 108 -22.64 0.58 -3.59
CA ILE A 108 -22.42 -0.81 -4.01
C ILE A 108 -22.37 -0.89 -5.53
N GLU A 109 -23.31 -0.25 -6.24
CA GLU A 109 -23.32 -0.23 -7.70
C GLU A 109 -22.12 0.52 -8.28
N PHE A 110 -21.76 1.67 -7.69
CA PHE A 110 -20.58 2.43 -8.06
C PHE A 110 -19.32 1.56 -7.98
N HIS A 111 -19.04 0.96 -6.83
CA HIS A 111 -17.84 0.14 -6.62
C HIS A 111 -17.86 -1.16 -7.42
N LYS A 112 -19.03 -1.79 -7.64
CA LYS A 112 -19.16 -2.91 -8.59
C LYS A 112 -18.94 -2.49 -10.04
N SER A 113 -19.31 -1.26 -10.42
CA SER A 113 -19.21 -0.76 -11.80
C SER A 113 -17.84 -0.20 -12.15
N GLU A 114 -17.20 0.50 -11.21
CA GLU A 114 -15.76 0.79 -11.24
C GLU A 114 -15.00 -0.54 -11.30
N GLY A 115 -15.46 -1.52 -10.53
CA GLY A 115 -14.96 -2.87 -10.64
C GLY A 115 -15.13 -3.49 -12.04
N LYS A 116 -16.27 -3.28 -12.70
CA LYS A 116 -16.49 -3.78 -14.07
C LYS A 116 -15.79 -2.98 -15.17
N LYS A 117 -15.58 -1.67 -15.01
CA LYS A 117 -14.78 -0.84 -15.93
C LYS A 117 -13.28 -1.13 -15.79
N VAL A 118 -12.89 -1.66 -14.65
CA VAL A 118 -11.53 -2.10 -14.31
C VAL A 118 -11.52 -3.61 -14.06
N GLY A 119 -12.20 -4.41 -14.89
CA GLY A 119 -12.00 -5.88 -14.95
C GLY A 119 -11.94 -6.65 -13.62
N TYR A 120 -12.91 -6.50 -12.72
CA TYR A 120 -12.99 -7.26 -11.47
C TYR A 120 -13.47 -8.69 -11.75
N LEU A 121 -12.53 -9.52 -12.16
CA LEU A 121 -12.51 -10.95 -11.87
C LEU A 121 -11.18 -11.41 -11.23
N TYR A 122 -10.17 -10.54 -11.15
CA TYR A 122 -8.91 -10.66 -10.39
C TYR A 122 -8.37 -9.22 -10.28
N GLY A 123 -8.92 -8.44 -9.34
CA GLY A 123 -8.92 -6.98 -9.36
C GLY A 123 -7.56 -6.30 -9.16
N TYR A 124 -6.72 -6.25 -10.19
CA TYR A 124 -5.48 -5.47 -10.17
C TYR A 124 -5.43 -4.46 -11.32
N LYS A 125 -5.18 -3.20 -10.97
CA LYS A 125 -4.77 -2.17 -11.94
C LYS A 125 -3.27 -2.31 -12.19
N HIS A 126 -2.87 -2.46 -13.44
CA HIS A 126 -1.46 -2.25 -13.83
C HIS A 126 -1.07 -0.76 -13.71
N GLU A 127 -2.03 0.16 -13.70
CA GLU A 127 -1.77 1.59 -13.49
C GLU A 127 -1.25 1.83 -12.07
N GLY A 128 -0.03 2.38 -11.95
CA GLY A 128 0.59 2.73 -10.67
C GLY A 128 1.48 1.64 -10.06
N ILE A 129 1.57 0.45 -10.65
CA ILE A 129 2.42 -0.61 -10.07
C ILE A 129 3.91 -0.23 -10.05
N PHE A 130 4.37 0.54 -11.04
CA PHE A 130 5.74 1.06 -11.04
C PHE A 130 5.97 2.10 -9.95
N GLU A 131 4.98 2.93 -9.65
CA GLU A 131 4.98 3.88 -8.54
C GLU A 131 5.03 3.11 -7.21
N ASN A 132 4.23 2.06 -7.07
CA ASN A 132 4.23 1.19 -5.90
C ASN A 132 5.58 0.47 -5.75
N LEU A 133 6.16 -0.04 -6.85
CA LEU A 133 7.49 -0.64 -6.85
C LEU A 133 8.58 0.38 -6.51
N LYS A 134 8.48 1.63 -6.97
CA LYS A 134 9.39 2.72 -6.59
C LYS A 134 9.31 2.98 -5.08
N SER A 135 8.10 3.15 -4.53
CA SER A 135 7.89 3.37 -3.09
C SER A 135 8.35 2.17 -2.25
N TYR A 136 8.11 0.96 -2.75
CA TYR A 136 8.58 -0.27 -2.16
C TYR A 136 10.12 -0.31 -2.12
N ALA A 137 10.77 -0.06 -3.26
CA ALA A 137 12.22 -0.05 -3.41
C ALA A 137 12.90 1.07 -2.59
N GLU A 138 12.26 2.23 -2.49
CA GLU A 138 12.68 3.30 -1.60
C GLU A 138 12.61 2.87 -0.13
N LYS A 139 11.54 2.20 0.27
CA LYS A 139 11.37 1.79 1.66
C LYS A 139 12.40 0.74 2.07
N ILE A 140 12.64 -0.28 1.25
CA ILE A 140 13.65 -1.31 1.54
C ILE A 140 15.07 -0.72 1.59
N SER A 141 15.38 0.33 0.82
CA SER A 141 16.69 0.97 0.88
C SER A 141 16.91 1.76 2.18
N THR A 142 15.83 2.15 2.88
CA THR A 142 15.93 2.67 4.26
C THR A 142 16.29 1.59 5.28
N TRP A 143 15.96 0.33 4.99
CA TRP A 143 16.23 -0.82 5.86
C TRP A 143 17.68 -1.28 5.76
N ASP A 144 18.26 -1.19 4.56
CA ASP A 144 19.65 -1.47 4.27
C ASP A 144 20.27 -0.32 3.47
N LYS A 145 20.99 0.56 4.18
CA LYS A 145 21.64 1.75 3.62
C LYS A 145 22.78 1.44 2.64
N GLY A 146 23.19 0.17 2.56
CA GLY A 146 24.15 -0.30 1.57
C GLY A 146 23.57 -0.34 0.16
N ILE A 147 22.25 -0.46 0.01
CA ILE A 147 21.56 -0.45 -1.28
C ILE A 147 21.68 0.96 -1.91
N ILE A 148 22.17 1.00 -3.15
CA ILE A 148 22.30 2.23 -3.94
C ILE A 148 21.42 2.25 -5.18
N GLU A 149 20.95 1.08 -5.62
CA GLU A 149 20.04 0.95 -6.74
C GLU A 149 19.20 -0.32 -6.56
N VAL A 150 17.96 -0.27 -7.01
CA VAL A 150 17.08 -1.42 -7.15
C VAL A 150 16.60 -1.46 -8.59
N VAL A 151 16.83 -2.60 -9.25
CA VAL A 151 16.61 -2.78 -10.68
C VAL A 151 15.56 -3.85 -10.89
N GLY A 152 14.55 -3.58 -11.70
CA GLY A 152 13.62 -4.59 -12.21
C GLY A 152 14.19 -5.26 -13.46
N ILE A 153 14.07 -6.58 -13.53
CA ILE A 153 14.51 -7.38 -14.68
C ILE A 153 13.36 -8.23 -15.24
N GLY A 154 13.61 -8.91 -16.36
CA GLY A 154 12.65 -9.85 -16.95
C GLY A 154 11.35 -9.17 -17.36
N SER A 155 10.22 -9.74 -16.94
CA SER A 155 8.89 -9.23 -17.28
C SER A 155 8.63 -7.82 -16.71
N VAL A 156 9.30 -7.44 -15.61
CA VAL A 156 9.26 -6.07 -15.05
C VAL A 156 9.94 -5.08 -15.99
N ALA A 157 11.12 -5.43 -16.53
CA ALA A 157 11.85 -4.54 -17.44
C ALA A 157 11.09 -4.24 -18.73
N ASN A 158 10.26 -5.19 -19.17
CA ASN A 158 9.51 -5.11 -20.42
C ASN A 158 8.04 -4.71 -20.21
N GLU A 159 7.66 -4.33 -18.99
CA GLU A 159 6.28 -3.98 -18.61
C GLU A 159 5.24 -5.03 -19.04
N SER A 160 5.64 -6.30 -19.02
CA SER A 160 4.89 -7.42 -19.62
C SER A 160 4.50 -8.50 -18.60
N PHE A 161 4.54 -8.18 -17.31
CA PHE A 161 4.27 -9.14 -16.23
C PHE A 161 2.78 -9.21 -15.92
N GLU A 162 2.28 -10.41 -15.68
CA GLU A 162 0.90 -10.70 -15.28
C GLU A 162 0.78 -10.81 -13.75
N PRO A 163 -0.41 -10.70 -13.13
CA PRO A 163 -0.57 -10.73 -11.67
C PRO A 163 -0.02 -12.00 -10.98
N LYS A 164 0.03 -13.13 -11.69
CA LYS A 164 0.57 -14.40 -11.19
C LYS A 164 2.09 -14.52 -11.31
N ASP A 165 2.72 -13.61 -12.05
CA ASP A 165 4.16 -13.67 -12.28
C ASP A 165 4.90 -13.22 -11.02
N THR A 166 6.14 -13.65 -10.88
CA THR A 166 7.02 -13.13 -9.84
C THR A 166 7.74 -11.89 -10.37
N ILE A 167 7.72 -10.81 -9.59
CA ILE A 167 8.50 -9.61 -9.86
C ILE A 167 9.93 -9.86 -9.40
N GLU A 168 10.87 -9.83 -10.34
CA GLU A 168 12.29 -10.00 -10.06
C GLU A 168 12.96 -8.62 -9.90
N LEU A 169 13.39 -8.32 -8.68
CA LEU A 169 14.17 -7.13 -8.34
C LEU A 169 15.61 -7.51 -8.01
N VAL A 170 16.57 -6.67 -8.39
CA VAL A 170 17.99 -6.86 -8.09
C VAL A 170 18.50 -5.66 -7.29
N CYS A 171 19.00 -5.92 -6.09
CA CYS A 171 19.64 -4.91 -5.25
C CYS A 171 21.11 -4.74 -5.65
N VAL A 172 21.50 -3.49 -5.91
CA VAL A 172 22.90 -3.09 -6.15
C VAL A 172 23.41 -2.39 -4.91
N TYR A 173 24.59 -2.81 -4.44
CA TYR A 173 25.18 -2.33 -3.20
C TYR A 173 26.38 -1.40 -3.44
N ALA A 174 26.53 -0.37 -2.60
CA ALA A 174 27.69 0.53 -2.63
C ALA A 174 29.02 -0.22 -2.45
N GLN A 175 28.99 -1.22 -1.57
CA GLN A 175 30.06 -2.18 -1.39
C GLN A 175 29.51 -3.54 -1.80
N GLU A 176 30.06 -4.10 -2.88
CA GLU A 176 29.68 -5.43 -3.33
C GLU A 176 29.87 -6.47 -2.20
N PRO A 177 28.96 -7.46 -2.11
CA PRO A 177 29.15 -8.58 -1.20
C PRO A 177 30.49 -9.28 -1.44
N LYS A 178 31.14 -9.74 -0.37
CA LYS A 178 32.47 -10.37 -0.49
C LYS A 178 32.41 -11.80 -1.02
N SER A 179 31.23 -12.41 -0.95
CA SER A 179 30.97 -13.79 -1.37
C SER A 179 29.47 -14.00 -1.60
N GLU A 180 29.12 -15.10 -2.26
CA GLU A 180 27.71 -15.51 -2.44
C GLU A 180 27.00 -15.72 -1.09
N SER A 181 27.69 -16.27 -0.08
CA SER A 181 27.13 -16.44 1.26
C SER A 181 26.82 -15.10 1.93
N ASP A 182 27.74 -14.13 1.83
CA ASP A 182 27.58 -12.78 2.36
C ASP A 182 26.35 -12.11 1.73
N ALA A 183 26.21 -12.24 0.41
CA ALA A 183 25.07 -11.71 -0.33
C ALA A 183 23.75 -12.40 0.06
N PHE A 184 23.75 -13.71 0.21
CA PHE A 184 22.58 -14.46 0.66
C PHE A 184 22.12 -14.01 2.05
N PHE A 185 23.06 -13.73 2.97
CA PHE A 185 22.71 -13.18 4.29
C PHE A 185 22.10 -11.78 4.20
N LEU A 186 22.58 -10.91 3.31
CA LEU A 186 21.98 -9.60 3.10
C LEU A 186 20.53 -9.72 2.60
N MET A 187 20.29 -10.59 1.62
CA MET A 187 18.94 -10.85 1.10
C MET A 187 18.03 -11.48 2.14
N ALA A 188 18.49 -12.52 2.83
CA ALA A 188 17.72 -13.17 3.90
C ALA A 188 17.34 -12.16 5.00
N ASN A 189 18.26 -11.27 5.40
CA ASN A 189 17.97 -10.21 6.37
C ASN A 189 16.96 -9.18 5.87
N LEU A 190 16.86 -8.96 4.56
CA LEU A 190 15.86 -8.07 3.96
C LEU A 190 14.48 -8.74 3.97
N MET A 191 14.42 -9.99 3.52
CA MET A 191 13.19 -10.79 3.38
C MET A 191 12.58 -11.21 4.70
N THR A 192 13.41 -11.51 5.71
CA THR A 192 12.93 -11.94 7.04
C THR A 192 12.48 -10.78 7.92
N ARG A 193 12.50 -9.54 7.43
CA ARG A 193 11.86 -8.44 8.16
C ARG A 193 10.36 -8.67 8.14
N GLU A 194 9.76 -8.65 9.32
CA GLU A 194 8.31 -8.78 9.56
C GLU A 194 7.46 -7.85 8.65
N ARG A 195 8.04 -6.77 8.15
CA ARG A 195 7.37 -5.78 7.31
C ARG A 195 7.52 -6.00 5.81
N HIS A 196 8.30 -6.98 5.34
CA HIS A 196 8.55 -7.16 3.90
C HIS A 196 7.28 -7.56 3.15
N GLU A 197 6.63 -8.64 3.57
CA GLU A 197 5.38 -9.12 2.94
C GLU A 197 4.25 -8.11 3.13
N SER A 198 4.07 -7.59 4.35
CA SER A 198 3.06 -6.57 4.65
C SER A 198 3.29 -5.25 3.87
N LEU A 199 4.53 -4.94 3.49
CA LEU A 199 4.84 -3.75 2.67
C LEU A 199 4.39 -3.94 1.23
N ALA A 200 4.63 -5.11 0.63
CA ALA A 200 4.17 -5.41 -0.73
C ALA A 200 2.64 -5.40 -0.80
N GLU A 201 1.99 -6.04 0.17
CA GLU A 201 0.52 -6.07 0.31
C GLU A 201 -0.07 -4.67 0.45
N ALA A 202 0.45 -3.86 1.36
CA ALA A 202 -0.08 -2.51 1.59
C ALA A 202 0.23 -1.53 0.45
N LEU A 203 1.25 -1.81 -0.36
CA LEU A 203 1.53 -1.11 -1.61
C LEU A 203 0.74 -1.69 -2.79
N GLN A 204 -0.18 -2.62 -2.53
CA GLN A 204 -1.01 -3.26 -3.56
C GLN A 204 -0.13 -3.84 -4.68
N ILE A 205 1.00 -4.44 -4.34
CA ILE A 205 1.83 -5.20 -5.27
C ILE A 205 1.34 -6.64 -5.19
N PRO A 206 0.56 -7.13 -6.16
CA PRO A 206 -0.09 -8.43 -6.06
C PRO A 206 0.85 -9.59 -6.35
N ASN A 207 1.95 -9.28 -7.01
CA ASN A 207 2.96 -10.23 -7.40
C ASN A 207 3.85 -10.56 -6.20
N ASN A 208 4.28 -11.81 -6.11
CA ASN A 208 5.42 -12.15 -5.27
C ASN A 208 6.65 -11.38 -5.74
N ILE A 209 7.44 -10.87 -4.80
CA ILE A 209 8.68 -10.15 -5.10
C ILE A 209 9.86 -11.03 -4.70
N ASP A 210 10.71 -11.34 -5.69
CA ASP A 210 11.97 -12.03 -5.48
C ASP A 210 13.14 -11.06 -5.60
N PHE A 211 14.10 -11.16 -4.68
CA PHE A 211 15.29 -10.31 -4.67
C PHE A 211 16.55 -11.05 -5.04
N GLY A 212 17.16 -10.63 -6.14
CA GLY A 212 18.55 -10.91 -6.44
C GLY A 212 19.50 -9.81 -5.98
N PHE A 213 20.79 -10.02 -6.22
CA PHE A 213 21.84 -9.03 -5.98
C PHE A 213 22.86 -8.97 -7.11
N GLU A 214 23.48 -7.81 -7.27
CA GLU A 214 24.63 -7.61 -8.17
C GLU A 214 25.94 -7.89 -7.41
N MET A 215 26.81 -8.74 -8.00
CA MET A 215 28.16 -8.98 -7.52
C MET A 215 29.08 -9.29 -8.71
N GLN A 216 30.21 -8.61 -8.81
CA GLN A 216 31.20 -8.78 -9.88
C GLN A 216 30.60 -8.69 -11.31
N GLY A 217 29.66 -7.77 -11.51
CA GLY A 217 28.96 -7.56 -12.79
C GLY A 217 27.98 -8.67 -13.19
N LYS A 218 27.61 -9.54 -12.26
CA LYS A 218 26.61 -10.60 -12.44
C LYS A 218 25.45 -10.44 -11.48
N TYR A 219 24.27 -10.87 -11.92
CA TYR A 219 23.07 -10.94 -11.11
C TYR A 219 22.86 -12.36 -10.61
N TYR A 220 22.62 -12.48 -9.31
CA TYR A 220 22.36 -13.73 -8.60
C TYR A 220 20.92 -13.69 -8.10
N LEU A 221 20.08 -14.59 -8.58
CA LEU A 221 18.64 -14.62 -8.28
C LEU A 221 18.30 -15.68 -7.21
N PRO A 222 17.19 -15.53 -6.47
CA PRO A 222 16.77 -16.48 -5.41
C PRO A 222 16.63 -17.93 -5.87
N ASN A 223 16.26 -18.14 -7.13
CA ASN A 223 16.12 -19.47 -7.73
C ASN A 223 17.48 -20.15 -8.06
N GLY A 224 18.61 -19.52 -7.71
CA GLY A 224 19.96 -20.02 -7.96
C GLY A 224 20.51 -19.68 -9.36
N THR A 225 19.76 -18.93 -10.16
CA THR A 225 20.20 -18.47 -11.48
C THR A 225 21.25 -17.38 -11.33
N ILE A 226 22.35 -17.53 -12.05
CA ILE A 226 23.43 -16.53 -12.15
C ILE A 226 23.51 -16.09 -13.60
N MET A 227 23.36 -14.80 -13.85
CA MET A 227 23.38 -14.24 -15.20
C MET A 227 24.29 -13.02 -15.29
N ASN A 228 24.79 -12.74 -16.49
CA ASN A 228 25.38 -11.44 -16.75
C ASN A 228 24.29 -10.36 -16.65
N LYS A 229 24.69 -9.14 -16.31
CA LYS A 229 23.79 -7.99 -16.29
C LYS A 229 23.02 -7.89 -17.62
N PRO A 230 21.68 -8.01 -17.61
CA PRO A 230 20.89 -7.98 -18.84
C PRO A 230 20.90 -6.58 -19.46
N GLU A 231 20.76 -6.53 -20.80
CA GLU A 231 20.57 -5.29 -21.53
C GLU A 231 19.21 -4.67 -21.21
N GLU A 232 18.16 -5.50 -21.19
CA GLU A 232 16.81 -5.14 -20.78
C GLU A 232 16.71 -5.13 -19.25
N ARG A 233 16.68 -3.91 -18.68
CA ARG A 233 16.45 -3.66 -17.26
C ARG A 233 15.84 -2.28 -17.05
N VAL A 234 15.09 -2.12 -15.97
CA VAL A 234 14.51 -0.84 -15.56
C VAL A 234 14.97 -0.47 -14.16
N THR A 235 15.46 0.76 -13.97
CA THR A 235 15.79 1.26 -12.64
C THR A 235 14.48 1.58 -11.92
N ILE A 236 14.18 0.84 -10.86
CA ILE A 236 13.00 1.05 -10.02
C ILE A 236 13.29 2.12 -8.98
N TRP A 237 14.49 2.09 -8.39
CA TRP A 237 14.92 3.11 -7.46
C TRP A 237 16.43 3.29 -7.53
N GLN A 238 16.90 4.52 -7.32
CA GLN A 238 18.31 4.84 -7.22
C GLN A 238 18.51 5.82 -6.09
N LYS A 239 19.57 5.62 -5.30
CA LYS A 239 19.93 6.50 -4.21
C LYS A 239 20.13 7.93 -4.73
N PRO A 240 19.41 8.93 -4.18
CA PRO A 240 19.60 10.32 -4.60
C PRO A 240 21.06 10.74 -4.42
N ASN A 241 21.62 11.47 -5.40
CA ASN A 241 22.95 12.02 -5.23
C ASN A 241 22.91 13.08 -4.12
N GLU A 242 23.91 13.11 -3.24
CA GLU A 242 24.01 14.10 -2.16
C GLU A 242 23.99 15.57 -2.65
N ARG A 243 24.17 15.81 -3.96
CA ARG A 243 24.14 17.14 -4.60
C ARG A 243 22.76 17.57 -5.13
N ASP A 244 21.77 16.70 -5.13
CA ASP A 244 20.43 17.00 -5.67
C ASP A 244 19.49 17.62 -4.61
N PHE A 245 19.92 17.73 -3.35
CA PHE A 245 19.17 18.35 -2.25
C PHE A 245 19.35 19.88 -2.15
N ASP A 246 20.20 20.49 -2.99
CA ASP A 246 20.52 21.93 -3.00
C ASP A 246 19.86 22.70 -4.17
N LYS A 247 18.77 22.18 -4.78
CA LYS A 247 18.04 22.84 -5.86
C LYS A 247 16.58 23.10 -5.54
#